data_AF-A0A645IYI8-F1
#
_entry.id   AF-A0A645IYI8-F1
#
_cell.length_a   1.000
_cell.length_b   1.000
_cell.length_c   1.000
_cell.angle_alpha   90.00
_cell.angle_beta   90.00
_cell.angle_gamma   90.00
#
_symmetry.space_group_name_H-M   'P 1'
#
loop_
_entity.id
_entity.type
_entity.pdbx_description
1 polymer ?
#
loop_
_entity_poly.entity_id
_entity_poly.type
_entity_poly.pdbx_seq_one_letter_code
_entity_poly.pdbx_strand_id
1 'polypeptide(L)'
;MAQKMILQNPDLLEMSEQMISQQQVNADYAFSQSAESYAQMLLELPDEYMRSRAADVRDVACRLVSLMSPDSSEAHELSEPAIILAKDLTPSDTIHFERSLILGLCTSSGGKTSHTAILARALGVPAVLGVENIPATIQTGQPVILDGETGKLILAPDEVTLASYQTAQA
;
A
#
# COMPACT_ATOMS: atom_id res chain seq x y z
N MET A 1 -1.45 -28.60 5.59
CA MET A 1 -0.20 -28.85 6.34
C MET A 1 0.96 -27.98 5.84
N ALA A 2 1.12 -27.74 4.53
CA ALA A 2 2.17 -26.86 3.99
C ALA A 2 2.03 -25.36 4.36
N GLN A 3 0.83 -24.78 4.27
CA GLN A 3 0.59 -23.36 4.60
C GLN A 3 0.88 -23.02 6.08
N LYS A 4 0.58 -23.96 7.00
CA LYS A 4 0.89 -23.80 8.43
C LYS A 4 2.40 -23.77 8.71
N MET A 5 3.18 -24.51 7.92
CA MET A 5 4.65 -24.50 8.02
C MET A 5 5.26 -23.20 7.49
N ILE A 6 4.61 -22.55 6.51
CA ILE A 6 5.02 -21.22 6.02
C ILE A 6 4.77 -20.16 7.10
N LEU A 7 3.59 -20.18 7.73
CA LEU A 7 3.23 -19.27 8.82
C LEU A 7 4.11 -19.39 10.07
N GLN A 8 4.60 -20.60 10.34
CA GLN A 8 5.46 -20.90 11.49
C GLN A 8 6.94 -20.96 11.11
N ASN A 9 7.31 -20.46 9.93
CA ASN A 9 8.70 -20.44 9.50
C ASN A 9 9.49 -19.46 10.40
N PRO A 10 10.51 -19.92 11.15
CA PRO A 10 11.24 -19.08 12.09
C PRO A 10 11.96 -17.91 11.40
N ASP A 11 12.52 -18.13 10.22
CA ASP A 11 13.26 -17.11 9.48
C ASP A 11 12.32 -15.97 9.07
N LEU A 12 11.13 -16.30 8.58
CA LEU A 12 10.14 -15.31 8.16
C LEU A 12 9.58 -14.51 9.34
N LEU A 13 9.39 -15.16 10.49
CA LEU A 13 8.99 -14.49 11.73
C LEU A 13 10.11 -13.59 12.26
N GLU A 14 11.35 -14.06 12.29
CA GLU A 14 12.50 -13.28 12.74
C GLU A 14 12.73 -12.06 11.83
N MET A 15 12.67 -12.22 10.51
CA MET A 15 12.74 -11.10 9.55
C MET A 15 11.66 -10.05 9.84
N SER A 16 10.44 -10.50 10.14
CA SER A 16 9.32 -9.62 10.46
C SER A 16 9.54 -8.88 11.78
N GLU A 17 9.93 -9.59 12.85
CA GLU A 17 10.22 -9.03 14.17
C GLU A 17 11.38 -8.02 14.14
N GLN A 18 12.44 -8.33 13.38
CA GLN A 18 13.56 -7.41 13.15
C GLN A 18 13.10 -6.16 12.42
N MET A 19 12.25 -6.30 11.39
CA MET A 19 11.72 -5.14 10.67
C MET A 19 10.84 -4.26 11.56
N ILE A 20 9.96 -4.84 12.35
CA ILE A 20 9.12 -4.11 13.33
C ILE A 20 9.99 -3.35 14.31
N SER A 21 10.96 -4.02 14.93
CA SER A 21 11.80 -3.41 15.97
C SER A 21 12.75 -2.34 15.43
N GLN A 22 13.36 -2.55 14.26
CA GLN A 22 14.34 -1.63 13.70
C GLN A 22 13.71 -0.46 12.93
N GLN A 23 12.65 -0.73 12.17
CA GLN A 23 12.02 0.27 11.30
C GLN A 23 10.77 0.89 11.91
N GLN A 24 10.30 0.37 13.06
CA GLN A 24 9.11 0.84 13.78
C GLN A 24 7.86 0.84 12.87
N VAL A 25 7.74 -0.22 12.06
CA VAL A 25 6.61 -0.45 11.16
C VAL A 25 5.58 -1.40 11.77
N ASN A 26 4.37 -1.37 11.24
CA ASN A 26 3.26 -2.25 11.58
C ASN A 26 3.53 -3.73 11.22
N ALA A 27 2.88 -4.64 11.96
CA ALA A 27 3.14 -6.07 11.89
C ALA A 27 2.72 -6.70 10.56
N ASP A 28 1.61 -6.25 9.98
CA ASP A 28 1.12 -6.63 8.65
C ASP A 28 2.09 -6.17 7.54
N TYR A 29 2.62 -4.94 7.61
CA TYR A 29 3.66 -4.47 6.69
C TYR A 29 4.92 -5.33 6.80
N ALA A 30 5.42 -5.51 8.02
CA ALA A 30 6.63 -6.28 8.26
C ALA A 30 6.52 -7.71 7.76
N PHE A 31 5.37 -8.36 8.01
CA PHE A 31 5.11 -9.70 7.54
C PHE A 31 5.00 -9.77 6.01
N SER A 32 4.25 -8.85 5.39
CA SER A 32 4.11 -8.78 3.93
C SER A 32 5.47 -8.60 3.24
N GLN A 33 6.30 -7.67 3.74
CA GLN A 33 7.59 -7.37 3.14
C GLN A 33 8.61 -8.51 3.36
N SER A 34 8.58 -9.15 4.53
CA SER A 34 9.40 -10.32 4.83
C SER A 34 9.00 -11.51 3.96
N ALA A 35 7.70 -11.73 3.77
CA ALA A 35 7.18 -12.78 2.89
C ALA A 35 7.55 -12.55 1.43
N GLU A 36 7.47 -11.31 0.94
CA GLU A 36 7.90 -10.97 -0.42
C GLU A 36 9.40 -11.19 -0.60
N SER A 37 10.22 -10.78 0.36
CA SER A 37 11.66 -10.99 0.33
C SER A 37 12.02 -12.48 0.34
N TYR A 38 11.29 -13.27 1.13
CA TYR A 38 11.45 -14.72 1.17
C TYR A 38 11.01 -15.41 -0.13
N ALA A 39 9.90 -14.95 -0.72
CA ALA A 39 9.44 -15.43 -2.02
C ALA A 39 10.45 -15.12 -3.14
N GLN A 40 11.08 -13.94 -3.12
CA GLN A 40 12.15 -13.56 -4.04
C GLN A 40 13.35 -14.53 -3.92
N MET A 41 13.79 -14.82 -2.69
CA MET A 41 14.87 -15.79 -2.44
C MET A 41 14.53 -17.18 -2.98
N LEU A 42 13.27 -17.63 -2.84
CA LEU A 42 12.83 -18.92 -3.41
C LEU A 42 12.86 -18.93 -4.94
N LEU A 43 12.55 -17.81 -5.59
CA LEU A 43 12.57 -17.68 -7.05
C LEU A 43 14.00 -17.73 -7.62
N GLU A 44 14.98 -17.27 -6.86
CA GLU A 44 16.41 -17.31 -7.22
C GLU A 44 17.01 -18.72 -7.12
N LEU A 45 16.31 -19.66 -6.47
CA LEU A 45 16.77 -21.04 -6.36
C LEU A 45 16.66 -21.79 -7.71
N PRO A 46 17.64 -22.66 -8.03
CA PRO A 46 17.63 -23.46 -9.24
C PRO A 46 16.57 -24.57 -9.22
N ASP A 47 16.06 -24.95 -8.05
CA ASP A 47 15.02 -25.97 -7.87
C ASP A 47 13.63 -25.45 -8.24
N GLU A 48 13.01 -26.06 -9.25
CA GLU A 48 11.68 -25.70 -9.75
C GLU A 48 10.56 -25.90 -8.74
N TYR A 49 10.66 -26.93 -7.90
CA TYR A 49 9.70 -27.16 -6.82
C TYR A 49 9.81 -26.09 -5.73
N MET A 50 11.01 -25.59 -5.44
CA MET A 50 11.17 -24.45 -4.52
C MET A 50 10.63 -23.15 -5.12
N ARG A 51 10.87 -22.90 -6.41
CA ARG A 51 10.30 -21.73 -7.10
C ARG A 51 8.77 -21.73 -7.07
N SER A 52 8.12 -22.89 -7.25
CA SER A 52 6.65 -22.97 -7.18
C SER A 52 6.09 -22.59 -5.82
N ARG A 53 6.88 -22.74 -4.73
CA ARG A 53 6.45 -22.36 -3.38
C ARG A 53 6.46 -20.85 -3.12
N ALA A 54 7.11 -20.04 -3.97
CA ALA A 54 7.10 -18.59 -3.83
C ALA A 54 5.66 -18.02 -3.91
N ALA A 55 4.84 -18.59 -4.80
CA ALA A 55 3.43 -18.22 -4.92
C ALA A 55 2.64 -18.60 -3.65
N ASP A 56 2.89 -19.78 -3.08
CA ASP A 56 2.25 -20.22 -1.83
C ASP A 56 2.59 -19.30 -0.65
N VAL A 57 3.83 -18.81 -0.57
CA VAL A 57 4.27 -17.86 0.47
C VAL A 57 3.50 -16.55 0.35
N ARG A 58 3.39 -16.01 -0.87
CA ARG A 58 2.64 -14.78 -1.14
C ARG A 58 1.15 -14.94 -0.82
N ASP A 59 0.54 -16.06 -1.19
CA ASP A 59 -0.86 -16.36 -0.90
C ASP A 59 -1.14 -16.41 0.61
N VAL A 60 -0.31 -17.14 1.36
CA VAL A 60 -0.42 -17.23 2.82
C VAL A 60 -0.25 -15.86 3.47
N ALA A 61 0.70 -15.06 3.00
CA ALA A 61 0.92 -13.72 3.50
C ALA A 61 -0.29 -12.82 3.24
N CYS A 62 -0.77 -12.75 2.01
CA CYS A 62 -1.96 -11.99 1.64
C CYS A 62 -3.16 -12.35 2.53
N ARG A 63 -3.37 -13.64 2.77
CA ARG A 63 -4.48 -14.12 3.60
C ARG A 63 -4.30 -13.77 5.08
N LEU A 64 -3.12 -13.94 5.66
CA LEU A 64 -2.88 -13.55 7.06
C LEU A 64 -3.09 -12.05 7.25
N VAL A 65 -2.52 -11.27 6.34
CA VAL A 65 -2.59 -9.81 6.29
C VAL A 65 -4.06 -9.36 6.19
N SER A 66 -4.88 -10.01 5.35
CA SER A 66 -6.33 -9.73 5.30
C SER A 66 -7.08 -10.06 6.59
N LEU A 67 -6.64 -11.07 7.36
CA LEU A 67 -7.26 -11.41 8.65
C LEU A 67 -6.87 -10.44 9.77
N MET A 68 -5.76 -9.71 9.61
CA MET A 68 -5.31 -8.68 10.54
C MET A 68 -6.06 -7.34 10.35
N SER A 69 -6.71 -7.14 9.20
CA SER A 69 -7.56 -5.98 8.89
C SER A 69 -9.03 -6.40 8.75
N PRO A 70 -9.77 -6.64 9.86
CA PRO A 70 -11.15 -7.16 9.83
C PRO A 70 -12.18 -6.25 9.12
N ASP A 71 -11.86 -4.97 8.86
CA ASP A 71 -12.74 -4.02 8.19
C ASP A 71 -12.56 -3.93 6.65
N SER A 72 -11.62 -4.69 6.05
CA SER A 72 -11.26 -4.51 4.63
C SER A 72 -12.18 -5.24 3.64
N SER A 73 -13.10 -6.09 4.11
CA SER A 73 -13.83 -7.06 3.29
C SER A 73 -14.86 -6.50 2.30
N GLU A 74 -15.18 -5.19 2.31
CA GLU A 74 -16.22 -4.64 1.43
C GLU A 74 -15.79 -3.47 0.51
N ALA A 75 -14.59 -2.88 0.62
CA ALA A 75 -14.39 -1.51 0.10
C ALA A 75 -13.27 -1.24 -0.94
N HIS A 76 -12.58 -2.23 -1.51
CA HIS A 76 -11.25 -1.96 -2.10
C HIS A 76 -11.04 -2.35 -3.58
N GLU A 77 -12.09 -2.53 -4.40
CA GLU A 77 -11.89 -2.64 -5.86
C GLU A 77 -11.92 -1.25 -6.52
N LEU A 78 -10.78 -0.85 -7.09
CA LEU A 78 -10.71 0.30 -8.01
C LEU A 78 -11.17 -0.17 -9.39
N SER A 79 -12.20 0.48 -9.95
CA SER A 79 -12.68 0.22 -11.31
C SER A 79 -12.13 1.21 -12.34
N GLU A 80 -11.53 2.32 -11.87
CA GLU A 80 -10.97 3.39 -12.70
C GLU A 80 -9.76 4.03 -11.99
N PRO A 81 -8.88 4.75 -12.72
CA PRO A 81 -7.76 5.45 -12.13
C PRO A 81 -8.22 6.49 -11.09
N ALA A 82 -7.74 6.39 -9.85
CA ALA A 82 -8.21 7.20 -8.74
C ALA A 82 -7.09 7.62 -7.77
N ILE A 83 -7.35 8.70 -7.02
CA ILE A 83 -6.53 9.12 -5.87
C ILE A 83 -7.13 8.47 -4.62
N ILE A 84 -6.30 7.77 -3.85
CA ILE A 84 -6.74 7.09 -2.63
C ILE A 84 -6.62 8.04 -1.45
N LEU A 85 -7.75 8.28 -0.78
CA LEU A 85 -7.85 9.07 0.44
C LEU A 85 -8.17 8.13 1.60
N ALA A 86 -7.31 8.08 2.60
CA ALA A 86 -7.55 7.24 3.77
C ALA A 86 -7.06 7.89 5.07
N LYS A 87 -7.52 7.37 6.20
CA LYS A 87 -6.95 7.78 7.49
C LYS A 87 -5.48 7.38 7.54
N ASP A 88 -5.27 6.10 7.28
CA ASP A 88 -4.00 5.42 7.12
C ASP A 88 -4.14 4.35 6.03
N LEU A 89 -3.05 3.90 5.41
CA LEU A 89 -3.09 2.86 4.37
C LEU A 89 -2.09 1.78 4.69
N THR A 90 -2.51 0.62 5.20
CA THR A 90 -1.57 -0.48 5.38
C THR A 90 -1.30 -1.20 4.07
N PRO A 91 -0.20 -1.97 3.95
CA PRO A 91 0.04 -2.78 2.75
C PRO A 91 -1.10 -3.74 2.45
N SER A 92 -1.75 -4.28 3.48
CA SER A 92 -2.97 -5.08 3.40
C SER A 92 -4.02 -4.39 2.55
N ASP A 93 -4.29 -3.12 2.87
CA ASP A 93 -5.31 -2.32 2.20
C ASP A 93 -4.95 -2.14 0.72
N THR A 94 -3.65 -2.04 0.42
CA THR A 94 -3.16 -1.78 -0.93
C THR A 94 -2.95 -3.01 -1.80
N ILE A 95 -2.91 -4.21 -1.21
CA ILE A 95 -2.85 -5.47 -1.97
C ILE A 95 -4.12 -5.67 -2.81
N HIS A 96 -5.25 -5.13 -2.36
CA HIS A 96 -6.52 -5.22 -3.07
C HIS A 96 -6.65 -4.24 -4.25
N PHE A 97 -5.78 -3.23 -4.33
CA PHE A 97 -5.81 -2.25 -5.40
C PHE A 97 -4.98 -2.69 -6.61
N GLU A 98 -5.55 -2.52 -7.81
CA GLU A 98 -4.76 -2.62 -9.04
C GLU A 98 -3.80 -1.42 -9.10
N ARG A 99 -2.50 -1.69 -8.98
CA ARG A 99 -1.46 -0.65 -8.86
C ARG A 99 -1.43 0.33 -10.03
N SER A 100 -1.85 -0.11 -11.22
CA SER A 100 -1.97 0.70 -12.44
C SER A 100 -3.05 1.79 -12.34
N LEU A 101 -4.03 1.60 -11.45
CA LEU A 101 -5.17 2.50 -11.26
C LEU A 101 -4.92 3.51 -10.12
N ILE A 102 -3.79 3.45 -9.43
CA ILE A 102 -3.47 4.40 -8.36
C ILE A 102 -2.82 5.63 -8.98
N LEU A 103 -3.50 6.78 -8.96
CA LEU A 103 -2.97 8.07 -9.44
C LEU A 103 -2.19 8.82 -8.35
N GLY A 104 -2.45 8.52 -7.07
CA GLY A 104 -1.82 9.18 -5.94
C GLY A 104 -2.39 8.73 -4.60
N LEU A 105 -1.65 9.01 -3.52
CA LEU A 105 -2.02 8.63 -2.16
C LEU A 105 -2.12 9.86 -1.24
N CYS A 106 -3.20 9.94 -0.47
CA CYS A 106 -3.38 10.99 0.53
C CYS A 106 -3.83 10.40 1.86
N THR A 107 -3.08 10.64 2.93
CA THR A 107 -3.41 10.13 4.27
C THR A 107 -3.42 11.19 5.35
N SER A 108 -4.33 11.04 6.31
CA SER A 108 -4.40 11.94 7.47
C SER A 108 -3.32 11.65 8.52
N SER A 109 -2.80 10.41 8.55
CA SER A 109 -1.65 10.01 9.36
C SER A 109 -0.42 9.71 8.50
N GLY A 110 0.73 9.65 9.16
CA GLY A 110 1.99 9.31 8.53
C GLY A 110 2.85 10.54 8.18
N GLY A 111 4.12 10.28 7.90
CA GLY A 111 5.13 11.28 7.56
C GLY A 111 6.05 10.76 6.46
N LYS A 112 7.17 11.44 6.20
CA LYS A 112 8.07 11.11 5.08
C LYS A 112 8.67 9.69 5.11
N THR A 113 8.59 9.02 6.25
CA THR A 113 9.08 7.66 6.49
C THR A 113 7.96 6.66 6.79
N SER A 114 6.68 7.06 6.68
CA SER A 114 5.59 6.11 6.88
C SER A 114 5.54 5.10 5.74
N HIS A 115 4.91 3.97 6.01
CA HIS A 115 4.60 2.92 5.04
C HIS A 115 3.88 3.48 3.80
N THR A 116 2.91 4.38 3.96
CA THR A 116 2.28 5.07 2.83
C THR A 116 3.29 5.86 1.99
N ALA A 117 4.29 6.50 2.62
CA ALA A 117 5.35 7.22 1.90
C ALA A 117 6.25 6.28 1.12
N ILE A 118 6.59 5.13 1.71
CA ILE A 118 7.40 4.08 1.06
C ILE A 118 6.62 3.51 -0.13
N LEU A 119 5.34 3.22 0.06
CA LEU A 119 4.45 2.70 -0.98
C LEU A 119 4.32 3.67 -2.15
N ALA A 120 4.05 4.96 -1.89
CA ALA A 120 3.95 5.98 -2.93
C ALA A 120 5.21 6.05 -3.81
N ARG A 121 6.39 6.00 -3.18
CA ARG A 121 7.68 5.98 -3.89
C ARG A 121 7.86 4.71 -4.72
N ALA A 122 7.48 3.55 -4.18
CA ALA A 122 7.55 2.28 -4.91
C ALA A 122 6.61 2.25 -6.12
N LEU A 123 5.45 2.92 -6.02
CA LEU A 123 4.48 3.06 -7.11
C LEU A 123 4.83 4.19 -8.10
N GLY A 124 5.73 5.10 -7.74
CA GLY A 124 6.08 6.26 -8.56
C GLY A 124 4.95 7.30 -8.65
N VAL A 125 4.08 7.36 -7.64
CA VAL A 125 2.90 8.25 -7.61
C VAL A 125 3.08 9.38 -6.60
N PRO A 126 2.46 10.56 -6.82
CA PRO A 126 2.47 11.63 -5.84
C PRO A 126 1.80 11.19 -4.53
N ALA A 127 2.31 11.69 -3.41
CA ALA A 127 1.72 11.46 -2.09
C ALA A 127 1.77 12.67 -1.17
N VAL A 128 0.65 12.90 -0.47
CA VAL A 128 0.50 13.93 0.56
C VAL A 128 0.07 13.26 1.86
N LEU A 129 0.91 13.34 2.89
CA LEU A 129 0.77 12.55 4.11
C LEU A 129 0.68 13.48 5.33
N GLY A 130 -0.03 13.05 6.36
CA GLY A 130 -0.22 13.84 7.57
C GLY A 130 -1.15 15.04 7.35
N VAL A 131 -2.12 14.91 6.43
CA VAL A 131 -3.10 15.97 6.18
C VAL A 131 -4.03 16.09 7.37
N GLU A 132 -3.92 17.19 8.10
CA GLU A 132 -4.86 17.52 9.17
C GLU A 132 -6.23 17.81 8.53
N ASN A 133 -7.23 16.97 8.83
CA ASN A 133 -8.63 17.11 8.42
C ASN A 133 -8.91 16.84 6.94
N ILE A 134 -8.71 15.60 6.48
CA ILE A 134 -9.40 15.11 5.28
C ILE A 134 -10.91 15.19 5.56
N PRO A 135 -11.69 16.00 4.82
CA PRO A 135 -13.11 16.18 5.11
C PRO A 135 -13.88 14.87 4.96
N ALA A 136 -14.62 14.49 6.00
CA ALA A 136 -15.53 13.34 5.97
C ALA A 136 -16.66 13.49 4.94
N THR A 137 -16.82 14.68 4.36
CA THR A 137 -17.81 15.00 3.32
C THR A 137 -17.33 14.66 1.91
N ILE A 138 -16.07 14.25 1.72
CA ILE A 138 -15.60 13.79 0.40
C ILE A 138 -16.33 12.51 0.05
N GLN A 139 -16.87 12.45 -1.16
CA GLN A 139 -17.52 11.28 -1.71
C GLN A 139 -16.64 10.64 -2.78
N THR A 140 -16.65 9.31 -2.85
CA THR A 140 -16.02 8.56 -3.94
C THR A 140 -16.53 9.05 -5.29
N GLY A 141 -15.63 9.26 -6.25
CA GLY A 141 -15.95 9.78 -7.58
C GLY A 141 -15.95 11.31 -7.70
N GLN A 142 -15.69 12.05 -6.61
CA GLN A 142 -15.51 13.50 -6.69
C GLN A 142 -14.16 13.88 -7.31
N PRO A 143 -14.12 14.91 -8.19
CA PRO A 143 -12.88 15.40 -8.75
C PRO A 143 -12.03 16.07 -7.66
N VAL A 144 -10.77 15.63 -7.56
CA VAL A 144 -9.78 16.16 -6.62
C VAL A 144 -8.43 16.28 -7.32
N ILE A 145 -7.61 17.24 -6.89
CA ILE A 145 -6.23 17.40 -7.33
C ILE A 145 -5.32 17.11 -6.14
N LEU A 146 -4.33 16.24 -6.37
CA LEU A 146 -3.27 15.95 -5.43
C LEU A 146 -1.97 16.59 -5.91
N ASP A 147 -1.50 17.59 -5.17
CA ASP A 147 -0.25 18.30 -5.44
C ASP A 147 0.82 17.79 -4.48
N GLY A 148 1.65 16.87 -4.96
CA GLY A 148 2.75 16.28 -4.20
C GLY A 148 3.96 17.21 -4.02
N GLU A 149 4.05 18.31 -4.77
CA GLU A 149 5.16 19.27 -4.67
C GLU A 149 4.89 20.28 -3.55
N THR A 150 3.68 20.84 -3.52
CA THR A 150 3.28 21.80 -2.48
C THR A 150 2.62 21.15 -1.26
N GLY A 151 2.33 19.84 -1.34
CA GLY A 151 1.72 19.08 -0.25
C GLY A 151 0.25 19.40 -0.04
N LYS A 152 -0.50 19.67 -1.12
CA LYS A 152 -1.90 20.11 -1.05
C LYS A 152 -2.86 19.10 -1.65
N LEU A 153 -4.02 18.99 -1.04
CA LEU A 153 -5.20 18.33 -1.58
C LEU A 153 -6.24 19.40 -1.90
N ILE A 154 -6.62 19.53 -3.17
CA ILE A 154 -7.63 20.49 -3.62
C ILE A 154 -8.89 19.71 -3.96
N LEU A 155 -9.98 20.04 -3.26
CA LEU A 155 -11.27 19.39 -3.42
C LEU A 155 -12.16 20.21 -4.35
N ALA A 156 -12.91 19.55 -5.22
CA ALA A 156 -13.83 20.19 -6.16
C ALA A 156 -13.20 21.42 -6.86
N PRO A 157 -12.06 21.24 -7.56
CA PRO A 157 -11.39 22.33 -8.25
C PRO A 157 -12.32 22.94 -9.30
N ASP A 158 -12.26 24.26 -9.47
CA ASP A 158 -12.92 24.93 -10.58
C ASP A 158 -12.19 24.65 -11.91
N GLU A 159 -12.86 24.92 -13.03
CA GLU A 159 -12.30 24.65 -14.36
C GLU A 159 -10.96 25.38 -14.60
N VAL A 160 -10.80 26.57 -14.01
CA VAL A 160 -9.58 27.38 -14.10
C VAL A 160 -8.41 26.70 -13.38
N THR A 161 -8.64 26.25 -12.15
CA THR A 161 -7.64 25.52 -11.36
C THR A 161 -7.29 24.20 -12.05
N LEU A 162 -8.29 23.47 -12.55
CA LEU A 162 -8.08 22.21 -13.25
C LEU A 162 -7.21 22.41 -14.51
N ALA A 163 -7.51 23.40 -15.34
CA ALA A 163 -6.74 23.69 -16.55
C ALA A 163 -5.29 24.13 -16.24
N SER A 164 -5.09 24.91 -15.17
CA SER A 164 -3.76 25.32 -14.70
C SER A 164 -2.91 24.11 -14.32
N TYR A 165 -3.46 23.17 -13.56
CA TYR A 165 -2.73 21.97 -13.12
C TYR A 165 -2.51 20.98 -14.28
N GLN A 166 -3.45 20.84 -15.21
CA GLN A 166 -3.26 20.02 -16.42
C GLN A 166 -2.12 20.54 -17.30
N THR A 167 -1.96 21.85 -17.41
CA THR A 167 -0.87 22.47 -18.18
C THR A 167 0.49 22.27 -17.51
N ALA A 168 0.52 22.24 -16.16
CA ALA A 168 1.74 22.01 -15.38
C ALA A 168 2.17 20.53 -15.32
N GLN A 169 1.29 19.60 -15.70
CA GLN A 169 1.55 18.15 -15.69
C GLN A 169 2.23 17.64 -16.99
N ALA A 170 2.32 18.49 -18.03
CA ALA A 170 2.92 18.20 -19.33
C ALA A 170 4.42 18.51 -19.38
#